data_AF-A0AAA9TPF0-F1
#
_entry.id   AF-A0AAA9TPF0-F1
#
_cell.length_a   1.000
_cell.length_b   1.000
_cell.length_c   1.000
_cell.angle_alpha   90.00
_cell.angle_beta   90.00
_cell.angle_gamma   90.00
#
_symmetry.space_group_name_H-M   'P 1'
#
loop_
_entity.id
_entity.type
_entity.pdbx_description
1 polymer ?
#
loop_
_entity_poly.entity_id
_entity_poly.type
_entity_poly.pdbx_seq_one_letter_code
_entity_poly.pdbx_strand_id
1 'polypeptide(L)'
;MTRLPPPIRSGRVLLRTSRAPAEAGRLRTQALTCWMSRPPWKSPLCEMVQPSGSPAGDQDMLGEESSLGKPAMLHVPSEQGTPETFQRCLEENQELRDAIRQSNQMLRERCEELQHFQGNQREEKAFLMQKFQEARDLVVRLSLEKRELRQQREQALKEVERLKTCQQQMAEDKASVKAQVTSLLGELQESQSRLEAATKERQALESRARVASEKARQLESEREALEQRHSVQVDQLVLQNESMEAALRMERQAASEEKRKLAQLQVAYHQLFQEYDNHMKSSMVSSERNRGLQLEDLKQQLQQAEEALVAKQEVIDKLKEEAEQHKIVMETVPVLKAQADIYKADFQAERQAREKLAEKKEFLQEQLEQLQREYSRLKTSCQESARIEDMRKRHVEVSQPPLAPGPAHHSFHLNPSSQRRSPPDEPPKFCCPKCQYQAPDIDTLQIHVMECIE
;
A
#
# COMPACT_ATOMS: atom_id res chain seq x y z
N MET A 1 -6.85 23.61 -43.10
CA MET A 1 -7.21 23.13 -44.44
C MET A 1 -7.92 21.80 -44.32
N THR A 2 -9.22 21.72 -44.62
CA THR A 2 -9.93 20.48 -44.96
C THR A 2 -11.32 20.88 -45.50
N ARG A 3 -11.59 20.60 -46.78
CA ARG A 3 -12.91 20.84 -47.39
C ARG A 3 -13.75 19.57 -47.28
N LEU A 4 -14.99 19.68 -46.84
CA LEU A 4 -16.00 18.63 -46.98
C LEU A 4 -16.86 18.88 -48.23
N PRO A 5 -17.20 17.86 -49.03
CA PRO A 5 -18.05 18.00 -50.22
C PRO A 5 -19.55 17.90 -49.89
N PRO A 6 -20.44 18.40 -50.78
CA PRO A 6 -21.89 18.34 -50.59
C PRO A 6 -22.52 17.02 -51.07
N PRO A 7 -23.71 16.63 -50.57
CA PRO A 7 -24.45 15.49 -51.08
C PRO A 7 -25.25 15.86 -52.34
N ILE A 8 -25.06 15.07 -53.41
CA ILE A 8 -25.91 15.09 -54.60
C ILE A 8 -27.16 14.24 -54.32
N ARG A 9 -28.35 14.73 -54.67
CA ARG A 9 -29.53 13.87 -54.91
C ARG A 9 -30.28 14.28 -56.17
N SER A 10 -30.12 13.46 -57.21
CA SER A 10 -30.98 13.49 -58.40
C SER A 10 -32.43 13.19 -58.03
N GLY A 11 -33.37 13.84 -58.72
CA GLY A 11 -34.80 13.64 -58.51
C GLY A 11 -35.40 12.41 -59.20
N ARG A 12 -36.66 12.14 -58.87
CA ARG A 12 -37.63 11.41 -59.71
C ARG A 12 -39.03 11.90 -59.35
N VAL A 13 -39.66 12.65 -60.26
CA VAL A 13 -41.12 12.81 -60.29
C VAL A 13 -41.55 12.50 -61.72
N LEU A 14 -42.13 11.31 -61.90
CA LEU A 14 -42.73 10.87 -63.15
C LEU A 14 -44.25 10.73 -62.95
N LEU A 15 -44.98 11.41 -63.84
CA LEU A 15 -46.37 11.20 -64.26
C LEU A 15 -47.34 10.49 -63.30
N ARG A 16 -48.43 11.21 -62.99
CA ARG A 16 -49.77 10.62 -63.17
C ARG A 16 -50.65 11.54 -64.02
N THR A 17 -50.79 11.16 -65.28
CA THR A 17 -51.94 11.53 -66.10
C THR A 17 -53.17 10.83 -65.52
N SER A 18 -54.29 11.54 -65.37
CA SER A 18 -55.60 10.92 -65.16
C SER A 18 -56.51 11.28 -66.33
N ARG A 19 -57.14 10.26 -66.88
CA ARG A 19 -57.84 10.27 -68.17
C ARG A 19 -59.33 10.19 -67.88
N ALA A 20 -60.06 11.29 -68.04
CA ALA A 20 -61.52 11.27 -67.95
C ALA A 20 -62.11 10.55 -69.17
N PRO A 21 -63.01 9.57 -69.01
CA PRO A 21 -63.83 9.08 -70.09
C PRO A 21 -65.05 9.98 -70.30
N ALA A 22 -65.56 10.03 -71.53
CA ALA A 22 -66.76 10.77 -71.90
C ALA A 22 -67.86 9.82 -72.39
N GLU A 23 -69.07 9.95 -71.85
CA GLU A 23 -70.34 9.55 -72.47
C GLU A 23 -71.35 10.68 -72.16
N ALA A 24 -72.03 11.36 -73.08
CA ALA A 24 -72.71 10.95 -74.32
C ALA A 24 -74.10 10.32 -74.12
N GLY A 25 -75.01 11.02 -73.41
CA GLY A 25 -76.44 10.70 -73.33
C GLY A 25 -77.32 11.76 -74.00
N ARG A 26 -77.87 11.47 -75.19
CA ARG A 26 -78.63 12.43 -76.02
C ARG A 26 -80.09 12.00 -76.18
N LEU A 27 -81.05 12.63 -75.49
CA LEU A 27 -82.50 12.52 -75.73
C LEU A 27 -83.17 13.88 -75.48
N ARG A 28 -83.46 14.68 -76.51
CA ARG A 28 -84.77 14.74 -77.19
C ARG A 28 -85.98 14.79 -76.23
N THR A 29 -86.26 15.98 -75.70
CA THR A 29 -87.62 16.35 -75.27
C THR A 29 -88.48 16.58 -76.50
N GLN A 30 -89.31 15.59 -76.82
CA GLN A 30 -90.27 15.68 -77.92
C GLN A 30 -91.55 16.36 -77.41
N ALA A 31 -91.89 17.52 -77.98
CA ALA A 31 -93.13 18.21 -77.64
C ALA A 31 -94.34 17.41 -78.15
N LEU A 32 -95.01 16.69 -77.26
CA LEU A 32 -96.30 16.08 -77.55
C LEU A 32 -97.42 17.06 -77.22
N THR A 33 -98.10 17.49 -78.28
CA THR A 33 -99.35 18.22 -78.23
C THR A 33 -100.43 17.37 -77.56
N CYS A 34 -101.03 17.90 -76.50
CA CYS A 34 -102.28 17.36 -75.96
C CYS A 34 -103.37 18.43 -76.03
N TRP A 35 -104.17 18.37 -77.08
CA TRP A 35 -105.49 19.00 -77.09
C TRP A 35 -106.38 18.27 -76.07
N MET A 36 -106.93 18.98 -75.08
CA MET A 36 -108.35 18.93 -74.71
C MET A 36 -108.61 19.77 -73.47
N SER A 37 -109.20 20.96 -73.66
CA SER A 37 -109.92 21.72 -72.62
C SER A 37 -110.89 22.68 -73.29
N ARG A 38 -112.02 22.14 -73.78
CA ARG A 38 -113.20 22.95 -74.10
C ARG A 38 -114.00 23.15 -72.81
N PRO A 39 -114.42 24.38 -72.46
CA PRO A 39 -115.41 24.58 -71.40
C PRO A 39 -116.76 23.99 -71.81
N PRO A 40 -117.62 23.59 -70.84
CA PRO A 40 -118.91 22.99 -71.16
C PRO A 40 -119.81 24.00 -71.88
N TRP A 41 -120.33 23.60 -73.03
CA TRP A 41 -121.34 24.36 -73.74
C TRP A 41 -122.63 24.33 -72.91
N LYS A 42 -123.17 25.52 -72.59
CA LYS A 42 -124.53 25.66 -72.07
C LYS A 42 -125.51 25.24 -73.17
N SER A 43 -126.05 24.02 -73.09
CA SER A 43 -127.28 23.72 -73.82
C SER A 43 -128.46 24.29 -73.02
N PRO A 44 -129.43 24.96 -73.68
CA PRO A 44 -130.67 25.35 -73.02
C PRO A 44 -131.43 24.14 -72.49
N LEU A 45 -132.19 24.36 -71.42
CA LEU A 45 -133.17 23.40 -70.93
C LEU A 45 -134.18 23.09 -72.03
N CYS A 46 -134.41 21.81 -72.32
CA CYS A 46 -135.66 21.41 -72.97
C CYS A 46 -136.77 21.53 -71.93
N GLU A 47 -137.63 22.54 -72.06
CA GLU A 47 -138.90 22.59 -71.34
C GLU A 47 -139.78 21.42 -71.82
N MET A 48 -139.83 20.34 -71.02
CA MET A 48 -140.92 19.37 -71.12
C MET A 48 -142.13 19.92 -70.38
N VAL A 49 -142.94 20.74 -71.05
CA VAL A 49 -144.29 21.06 -70.58
C VAL A 49 -145.18 19.83 -70.86
N GLN A 50 -145.53 19.12 -69.80
CA GLN A 50 -146.60 18.13 -69.74
C GLN A 50 -147.66 18.63 -68.73
N PRO A 51 -148.94 18.27 -68.91
CA PRO A 51 -150.05 19.07 -68.38
C PRO A 51 -150.28 18.87 -66.88
N SER A 52 -150.38 19.98 -66.14
CA SER A 52 -150.93 19.99 -64.77
C SER A 52 -152.45 19.90 -64.81
N GLY A 53 -153.01 18.87 -64.18
CA GLY A 53 -154.45 18.70 -64.00
C GLY A 53 -155.07 19.67 -62.99
N SER A 54 -156.40 19.77 -63.03
CA SER A 54 -157.25 20.62 -62.19
C SER A 54 -157.23 20.24 -60.70
N PRO A 55 -157.60 21.20 -59.83
CA PRO A 55 -158.84 21.10 -59.05
C PRO A 55 -159.73 22.35 -59.28
N ALA A 56 -161.05 22.29 -59.51
CA ALA A 56 -162.18 21.74 -58.73
C ALA A 56 -162.83 22.78 -57.79
N GLY A 57 -164.09 23.16 -58.11
CA GLY A 57 -164.99 24.08 -57.37
C GLY A 57 -164.59 25.56 -57.39
N ASP A 58 -165.47 26.57 -57.46
CA ASP A 58 -166.92 26.71 -57.71
C ASP A 58 -167.11 28.09 -58.44
N GLN A 59 -168.27 28.66 -58.80
CA GLN A 59 -169.70 28.37 -58.57
C GLN A 59 -170.56 28.94 -59.74
N ASP A 60 -171.89 28.90 -59.63
CA ASP A 60 -172.87 29.28 -60.64
C ASP A 60 -172.95 30.77 -61.04
N MET A 61 -173.39 31.03 -62.29
CA MET A 61 -174.47 31.97 -62.60
C MET A 61 -175.02 31.74 -64.02
N LEU A 62 -176.31 31.39 -64.08
CA LEU A 62 -177.36 31.61 -65.10
C LEU A 62 -176.95 32.15 -66.50
N GLY A 63 -177.51 31.67 -67.62
CA GLY A 63 -178.60 30.71 -67.82
C GLY A 63 -179.21 30.84 -69.22
N GLU A 64 -180.16 29.94 -69.56
CA GLU A 64 -181.09 30.00 -70.73
C GLU A 64 -180.45 30.03 -72.14
N GLU A 65 -180.97 29.47 -73.22
CA GLU A 65 -182.06 28.57 -73.57
C GLU A 65 -181.81 28.32 -75.08
N SER A 66 -181.93 27.09 -75.58
CA SER A 66 -182.09 26.86 -77.04
C SER A 66 -183.02 25.68 -77.25
N SER A 67 -184.21 25.87 -76.69
CA SER A 67 -185.39 25.05 -76.88
C SER A 67 -185.88 25.07 -78.33
N LEU A 68 -186.25 23.89 -78.82
CA LEU A 68 -187.27 23.63 -79.86
C LEU A 68 -186.91 24.14 -81.28
N GLY A 69 -187.01 23.32 -82.33
CA GLY A 69 -188.08 22.35 -82.57
C GLY A 69 -189.04 22.90 -83.62
N LYS A 70 -188.75 22.63 -84.91
CA LYS A 70 -189.68 22.86 -86.03
C LYS A 70 -189.59 21.73 -87.06
N PRO A 71 -190.46 20.71 -86.98
CA PRO A 71 -190.75 19.87 -88.13
C PRO A 71 -191.71 20.63 -89.05
N ALA A 72 -191.24 21.09 -90.21
CA ALA A 72 -192.13 21.51 -91.29
C ALA A 72 -192.73 20.25 -91.93
N MET A 73 -194.06 20.16 -91.94
CA MET A 73 -194.81 18.94 -92.27
C MET A 73 -194.54 18.41 -93.68
N LEU A 74 -194.43 17.09 -93.79
CA LEU A 74 -194.65 16.36 -95.03
C LEU A 74 -196.10 16.59 -95.52
N HIS A 75 -196.27 16.83 -96.82
CA HIS A 75 -197.58 16.76 -97.49
C HIS A 75 -197.45 16.07 -98.85
N VAL A 76 -197.57 14.74 -98.85
CA VAL A 76 -197.84 13.85 -100.00
C VAL A 76 -198.38 12.52 -99.41
N PRO A 77 -199.33 11.78 -100.02
CA PRO A 77 -200.28 12.13 -101.09
C PRO A 77 -201.75 12.02 -100.64
N SER A 78 -202.67 12.61 -101.40
CA SER A 78 -203.99 11.99 -101.60
C SER A 78 -203.87 11.06 -102.80
N GLU A 79 -204.20 9.79 -102.64
CA GLU A 79 -204.00 8.79 -103.70
C GLU A 79 -204.85 9.08 -104.95
N GLN A 80 -204.18 9.13 -106.09
CA GLN A 80 -204.41 8.19 -107.20
C GLN A 80 -203.05 7.72 -107.71
N GLY A 81 -202.37 6.85 -106.94
CA GLY A 81 -201.03 6.32 -107.25
C GLY A 81 -201.09 4.81 -107.51
N THR A 82 -200.49 4.35 -108.62
CA THR A 82 -200.52 2.92 -108.99
C THR A 82 -199.59 2.08 -108.09
N PRO A 83 -199.95 0.80 -107.81
CA PRO A 83 -199.31 -0.03 -106.78
C PRO A 83 -197.80 -0.26 -106.95
N GLU A 84 -197.27 -0.09 -108.17
CA GLU A 84 -195.86 -0.27 -108.52
C GLU A 84 -194.93 0.77 -107.86
N THR A 85 -195.43 1.98 -107.62
CA THR A 85 -194.65 3.07 -106.99
C THR A 85 -194.48 2.84 -105.48
N PHE A 86 -195.51 2.29 -104.83
CA PHE A 86 -195.48 1.92 -103.42
C PHE A 86 -194.51 0.76 -103.16
N GLN A 87 -194.52 -0.25 -104.03
CA GLN A 87 -193.62 -1.41 -103.98
C GLN A 87 -192.14 -0.98 -104.01
N ARG A 88 -191.75 -0.11 -104.96
CA ARG A 88 -190.38 0.40 -105.05
C ARG A 88 -189.97 1.23 -103.83
N CYS A 89 -190.88 2.03 -103.29
CA CYS A 89 -190.61 2.81 -102.07
C CYS A 89 -190.37 1.90 -100.86
N LEU A 90 -191.06 0.75 -100.76
CA LEU A 90 -190.80 -0.25 -99.71
C LEU A 90 -189.43 -0.93 -99.89
N GLU A 91 -189.05 -1.25 -101.12
CA GLU A 91 -187.75 -1.83 -101.46
C GLU A 91 -186.61 -0.84 -101.13
N GLU A 92 -186.70 0.41 -101.56
CA GLU A 92 -185.77 1.48 -101.21
C GLU A 92 -185.72 1.73 -99.69
N ASN A 93 -186.86 1.65 -98.96
CA ASN A 93 -186.87 1.77 -97.51
C ASN A 93 -186.20 0.58 -96.81
N GLN A 94 -186.32 -0.63 -97.37
CA GLN A 94 -185.66 -1.83 -96.86
C GLN A 94 -184.15 -1.77 -97.12
N GLU A 95 -183.73 -1.37 -98.32
CA GLU A 95 -182.32 -1.13 -98.66
C GLU A 95 -181.71 -0.04 -97.77
N LEU A 96 -182.42 1.06 -97.51
CA LEU A 96 -181.99 2.09 -96.56
C LEU A 96 -181.87 1.56 -95.13
N ARG A 97 -182.80 0.72 -94.65
CA ARG A 97 -182.68 0.05 -93.34
C ARG A 97 -181.51 -0.91 -93.28
N ASP A 98 -181.18 -1.58 -94.38
CA ASP A 98 -180.05 -2.50 -94.47
C ASP A 98 -178.72 -1.75 -94.55
N ALA A 99 -178.65 -0.67 -95.34
CA ALA A 99 -177.51 0.24 -95.39
C ALA A 99 -177.27 0.94 -94.03
N ILE A 100 -178.32 1.37 -93.33
CA ILE A 100 -178.22 1.94 -91.97
C ILE A 100 -177.79 0.87 -90.97
N ARG A 101 -178.26 -0.38 -91.08
CA ARG A 101 -177.78 -1.49 -90.24
C ARG A 101 -176.30 -1.79 -90.49
N GLN A 102 -175.87 -1.87 -91.76
CA GLN A 102 -174.48 -2.08 -92.15
C GLN A 102 -173.58 -0.91 -91.73
N SER A 103 -174.04 0.34 -91.87
CA SER A 103 -173.31 1.54 -91.44
C SER A 103 -173.16 1.60 -89.92
N ASN A 104 -174.20 1.32 -89.15
CA ASN A 104 -174.10 1.22 -87.69
C ASN A 104 -173.26 0.02 -87.24
N GLN A 105 -173.25 -1.08 -87.99
CA GLN A 105 -172.39 -2.22 -87.73
C GLN A 105 -170.92 -1.85 -87.96
N MET A 106 -170.60 -1.27 -89.12
CA MET A 106 -169.26 -0.77 -89.43
C MET A 106 -168.81 0.30 -88.41
N LEU A 107 -169.70 1.20 -87.98
CA LEU A 107 -169.35 2.21 -86.96
C LEU A 107 -169.03 1.55 -85.61
N ARG A 108 -169.78 0.52 -85.20
CA ARG A 108 -169.45 -0.25 -83.98
C ARG A 108 -168.11 -0.96 -84.12
N GLU A 109 -167.86 -1.64 -85.23
CA GLU A 109 -166.57 -2.29 -85.52
C GLU A 109 -165.41 -1.27 -85.51
N ARG A 110 -165.57 -0.08 -86.12
CA ARG A 110 -164.57 1.00 -86.05
C ARG A 110 -164.40 1.58 -84.64
N CYS A 111 -165.47 1.67 -83.85
CA CYS A 111 -165.37 2.08 -82.45
C CYS A 111 -164.65 1.03 -81.60
N GLU A 112 -164.90 -0.26 -81.82
CA GLU A 112 -164.25 -1.39 -81.15
C GLU A 112 -162.76 -1.47 -81.55
N GLU A 113 -162.44 -1.38 -82.84
CA GLU A 113 -161.07 -1.26 -83.35
C GLU A 113 -160.33 -0.06 -82.73
N LEU A 114 -160.97 1.11 -82.64
CA LEU A 114 -160.37 2.30 -82.05
C LEU A 114 -160.17 2.14 -80.53
N GLN A 115 -161.09 1.50 -79.82
CA GLN A 115 -160.94 1.18 -78.40
C GLN A 115 -159.80 0.18 -78.17
N HIS A 116 -159.70 -0.86 -79.00
CA HIS A 116 -158.61 -1.84 -78.95
C HIS A 116 -157.26 -1.19 -79.31
N PHE A 117 -157.20 -0.34 -80.34
CA PHE A 117 -156.00 0.43 -80.69
C PHE A 117 -155.58 1.38 -79.55
N GLN A 118 -156.52 2.06 -78.91
CA GLN A 118 -156.24 2.87 -77.72
C GLN A 118 -155.78 2.03 -76.52
N GLY A 119 -156.33 0.82 -76.33
CA GLY A 119 -155.86 -0.15 -75.35
C GLY A 119 -154.41 -0.52 -75.59
N ASN A 120 -154.11 -1.05 -76.78
CA ASN A 120 -152.77 -1.43 -77.20
C ASN A 120 -151.77 -0.26 -77.12
N GLN A 121 -152.16 0.95 -77.51
CA GLN A 121 -151.31 2.14 -77.39
C GLN A 121 -151.01 2.51 -75.92
N ARG A 122 -151.96 2.32 -75.00
CA ARG A 122 -151.73 2.52 -73.55
C ARG A 122 -150.79 1.43 -73.00
N GLU A 123 -150.97 0.19 -73.41
CA GLU A 123 -150.12 -0.95 -73.01
C GLU A 123 -148.69 -0.79 -73.56
N GLU A 124 -148.53 -0.46 -74.84
CA GLU A 124 -147.23 -0.17 -75.45
C GLU A 124 -146.55 1.01 -74.76
N LYS A 125 -147.27 2.12 -74.51
CA LYS A 125 -146.73 3.27 -73.77
C LYS A 125 -146.31 2.88 -72.36
N ALA A 126 -147.10 2.07 -71.65
CA ALA A 126 -146.76 1.58 -70.32
C ALA A 126 -145.51 0.67 -70.34
N PHE A 127 -145.41 -0.23 -71.32
CA PHE A 127 -144.24 -1.09 -71.52
C PHE A 127 -142.98 -0.27 -71.84
N LEU A 128 -143.05 0.71 -72.76
CA LEU A 128 -141.93 1.60 -73.04
C LEU A 128 -141.54 2.40 -71.79
N MET A 129 -142.51 2.95 -71.04
CA MET A 129 -142.23 3.67 -69.80
C MET A 129 -141.54 2.77 -68.76
N GLN A 130 -141.99 1.53 -68.59
CA GLN A 130 -141.34 0.53 -67.74
C GLN A 130 -139.91 0.24 -68.22
N LYS A 131 -139.68 0.00 -69.52
CA LYS A 131 -138.34 -0.29 -70.06
C LYS A 131 -137.39 0.91 -69.94
N PHE A 132 -137.89 2.14 -70.12
CA PHE A 132 -137.11 3.34 -69.84
C PHE A 132 -136.78 3.49 -68.35
N GLN A 133 -137.69 3.11 -67.45
CA GLN A 133 -137.41 3.14 -66.01
C GLN A 133 -136.37 2.08 -65.62
N GLU A 134 -136.53 0.83 -66.06
CA GLU A 134 -135.54 -0.25 -65.86
C GLU A 134 -134.15 0.15 -66.38
N ALA A 135 -134.08 0.79 -67.55
CA ALA A 135 -132.83 1.29 -68.12
C ALA A 135 -132.22 2.44 -67.30
N ARG A 136 -133.04 3.37 -66.77
CA ARG A 136 -132.60 4.42 -65.86
C ARG A 136 -132.03 3.84 -64.57
N ASP A 137 -132.73 2.88 -63.95
CA ASP A 137 -132.32 2.25 -62.70
C ASP A 137 -131.03 1.43 -62.88
N LEU A 138 -130.84 0.80 -64.04
CA LEU A 138 -129.57 0.16 -64.40
C LEU A 138 -128.44 1.19 -64.58
N VAL A 139 -128.67 2.31 -65.27
CA VAL A 139 -127.67 3.39 -65.42
C VAL A 139 -127.29 4.00 -64.07
N VAL A 140 -128.24 4.18 -63.15
CA VAL A 140 -127.97 4.67 -61.78
C VAL A 140 -127.09 3.66 -61.01
N ARG A 141 -127.43 2.36 -61.03
CA ARG A 141 -126.61 1.31 -60.39
C ARG A 141 -125.20 1.23 -60.96
N LEU A 142 -125.05 1.16 -62.28
CA LEU A 142 -123.74 1.13 -62.93
C LEU A 142 -122.93 2.41 -62.67
N SER A 143 -123.59 3.56 -62.52
CA SER A 143 -122.92 4.83 -62.17
C SER A 143 -122.43 4.83 -60.72
N LEU A 144 -123.19 4.22 -59.81
CA LEU A 144 -122.81 4.02 -58.41
C LEU A 144 -121.61 3.06 -58.29
N GLU A 145 -121.71 1.87 -58.88
CA GLU A 145 -120.62 0.87 -58.93
C GLU A 145 -119.35 1.46 -59.55
N LYS A 146 -119.47 2.20 -60.66
CA LYS A 146 -118.34 2.88 -61.31
C LYS A 146 -117.72 3.96 -60.42
N ARG A 147 -118.50 4.64 -59.57
CA ARG A 147 -117.98 5.60 -58.58
C ARG A 147 -117.23 4.87 -57.46
N GLU A 148 -117.77 3.76 -56.96
CA GLU A 148 -117.18 2.95 -55.90
C GLU A 148 -115.89 2.27 -56.35
N LEU A 149 -115.87 1.64 -57.53
CA LEU A 149 -114.65 1.08 -58.14
C LEU A 149 -113.57 2.15 -58.40
N ARG A 150 -113.97 3.39 -58.74
CA ARG A 150 -113.02 4.52 -58.85
C ARG A 150 -112.43 4.89 -57.48
N GLN A 151 -113.25 4.96 -56.44
CA GLN A 151 -112.79 5.24 -55.07
C GLN A 151 -111.88 4.13 -54.54
N GLN A 152 -112.24 2.86 -54.74
CA GLN A 152 -111.40 1.71 -54.38
C GLN A 152 -110.06 1.73 -55.13
N ARG A 153 -110.06 2.03 -56.44
CA ARG A 153 -108.83 2.20 -57.22
C ARG A 153 -107.96 3.34 -56.69
N GLU A 154 -108.55 4.48 -56.35
CA GLU A 154 -107.81 5.63 -55.80
C GLU A 154 -107.20 5.30 -54.42
N GLN A 155 -107.95 4.61 -53.56
CA GLN A 155 -107.47 4.11 -52.27
C GLN A 155 -106.31 3.11 -52.46
N ALA A 156 -106.46 2.14 -53.36
CA ALA A 156 -105.42 1.16 -53.67
C ALA A 156 -104.15 1.81 -54.25
N LEU A 157 -104.29 2.86 -55.07
CA LEU A 157 -103.13 3.64 -55.56
C LEU A 157 -102.41 4.37 -54.43
N LYS A 158 -103.14 5.04 -53.53
CA LYS A 158 -102.56 5.71 -52.35
C LYS A 158 -101.86 4.72 -51.42
N GLU A 159 -102.40 3.52 -51.27
CA GLU A 159 -101.75 2.47 -50.46
C GLU A 159 -100.50 1.92 -51.14
N VAL A 160 -100.52 1.71 -52.47
CA VAL A 160 -99.31 1.33 -53.23
C VAL A 160 -98.24 2.42 -53.16
N GLU A 161 -98.60 3.70 -53.17
CA GLU A 161 -97.67 4.82 -52.99
C GLU A 161 -97.06 4.83 -51.58
N ARG A 162 -97.87 4.61 -50.53
CA ARG A 162 -97.40 4.45 -49.15
C ARG A 162 -96.48 3.25 -48.95
N LEU A 163 -96.80 2.11 -49.55
CA LEU A 163 -95.94 0.92 -49.49
C LEU A 163 -94.63 1.13 -50.24
N LYS A 164 -94.63 1.90 -51.35
CA LYS A 164 -93.40 2.29 -52.05
C LYS A 164 -92.51 3.22 -51.22
N THR A 165 -93.07 4.25 -50.59
CA THR A 165 -92.25 5.15 -49.73
C THR A 165 -91.74 4.42 -48.50
N CYS A 166 -92.54 3.56 -47.89
CA CYS A 166 -92.09 2.68 -46.80
C CYS A 166 -90.97 1.73 -47.25
N GLN A 167 -91.10 1.10 -48.43
CA GLN A 167 -90.04 0.26 -48.99
C GLN A 167 -88.74 1.03 -49.27
N GLN A 168 -88.84 2.27 -49.77
CA GLN A 168 -87.68 3.15 -49.98
C GLN A 168 -86.99 3.49 -48.66
N GLN A 169 -87.74 3.92 -47.64
CA GLN A 169 -87.19 4.18 -46.30
C GLN A 169 -86.50 2.95 -45.73
N MET A 170 -87.14 1.77 -45.78
CA MET A 170 -86.53 0.52 -45.29
C MET A 170 -85.26 0.12 -46.09
N ALA A 171 -85.14 0.51 -47.35
CA ALA A 171 -83.92 0.29 -48.14
C ALA A 171 -82.80 1.28 -47.76
N GLU A 172 -83.15 2.54 -47.50
CA GLU A 172 -82.24 3.58 -47.00
C GLU A 172 -81.72 3.25 -45.60
N ASP A 173 -82.61 2.87 -44.68
CA ASP A 173 -82.26 2.44 -43.32
C ASP A 173 -81.33 1.22 -43.35
N LYS A 174 -81.62 0.23 -44.21
CA LYS A 174 -80.77 -0.94 -44.44
C LYS A 174 -79.40 -0.57 -45.01
N ALA A 175 -79.32 0.44 -45.88
CA ALA A 175 -78.05 0.94 -46.40
C ALA A 175 -77.26 1.70 -45.33
N SER A 176 -77.92 2.55 -44.53
CA SER A 176 -77.36 3.29 -43.41
C SER A 176 -76.78 2.36 -42.35
N VAL A 177 -77.56 1.36 -41.89
CA VAL A 177 -77.10 0.36 -40.91
C VAL A 177 -75.91 -0.44 -41.45
N LYS A 178 -75.92 -0.83 -42.74
CA LYS A 178 -74.75 -1.48 -43.38
C LYS A 178 -73.51 -0.59 -43.39
N ALA A 179 -73.66 0.70 -43.70
CA ALA A 179 -72.56 1.65 -43.68
C ALA A 179 -72.00 1.82 -42.27
N GLN A 180 -72.86 1.97 -41.26
CA GLN A 180 -72.46 2.06 -39.84
C GLN A 180 -71.73 0.81 -39.36
N VAL A 181 -72.27 -0.39 -39.64
CA VAL A 181 -71.60 -1.67 -39.30
C VAL A 181 -70.25 -1.78 -40.00
N THR A 182 -70.14 -1.33 -41.26
CA THR A 182 -68.85 -1.35 -41.99
C THR A 182 -67.84 -0.37 -41.38
N SER A 183 -68.27 0.82 -40.96
CA SER A 183 -67.41 1.79 -40.24
C SER A 183 -66.91 1.20 -38.92
N LEU A 184 -67.81 0.69 -38.09
CA LEU A 184 -67.49 0.10 -36.78
C LEU A 184 -66.56 -1.12 -36.90
N LEU A 185 -66.71 -1.95 -37.93
CA LEU A 185 -65.78 -3.05 -38.22
C LEU A 185 -64.39 -2.52 -38.62
N GLY A 186 -64.31 -1.44 -39.41
CA GLY A 186 -63.05 -0.78 -39.75
C GLY A 186 -62.36 -0.17 -38.54
N GLU A 187 -63.10 0.56 -37.71
CA GLU A 187 -62.62 1.15 -36.44
C GLU A 187 -62.15 0.08 -35.45
N LEU A 188 -62.86 -1.04 -35.35
CA LEU A 188 -62.47 -2.19 -34.52
C LEU A 188 -61.19 -2.83 -35.05
N GLN A 189 -61.07 -3.04 -36.36
CA GLN A 189 -59.86 -3.60 -36.98
C GLN A 189 -58.66 -2.66 -36.82
N GLU A 190 -58.85 -1.35 -36.94
CA GLU A 190 -57.78 -0.37 -36.69
C GLU A 190 -57.38 -0.36 -35.20
N SER A 191 -58.35 -0.36 -34.29
CA SER A 191 -58.11 -0.44 -32.84
C SER A 191 -57.34 -1.71 -32.46
N GLN A 192 -57.71 -2.86 -33.02
CA GLN A 192 -56.98 -4.12 -32.85
C GLN A 192 -55.55 -4.03 -33.41
N SER A 193 -55.36 -3.45 -34.60
CA SER A 193 -54.03 -3.27 -35.20
C SER A 193 -53.14 -2.35 -34.35
N ARG A 194 -53.70 -1.29 -33.77
CA ARG A 194 -53.02 -0.38 -32.83
C ARG A 194 -52.66 -1.09 -31.52
N LEU A 195 -53.54 -1.93 -30.98
CA LEU A 195 -53.27 -2.75 -29.79
C LEU A 195 -52.16 -3.78 -30.04
N GLU A 196 -52.15 -4.43 -31.20
CA GLU A 196 -51.10 -5.36 -31.60
C GLU A 196 -49.74 -4.66 -31.78
N ALA A 197 -49.72 -3.42 -32.29
CA ALA A 197 -48.51 -2.60 -32.35
C ALA A 197 -48.00 -2.21 -30.95
N ALA A 198 -48.88 -1.68 -30.09
CA ALA A 198 -48.54 -1.25 -28.73
C ALA A 198 -48.08 -2.42 -27.85
N THR A 199 -48.66 -3.62 -28.01
CA THR A 199 -48.23 -4.81 -27.27
C THR A 199 -46.84 -5.31 -27.72
N LYS A 200 -46.53 -5.26 -29.02
CA LYS A 200 -45.17 -5.54 -29.53
C LYS A 200 -44.15 -4.51 -29.04
N GLU A 201 -44.51 -3.23 -29.01
CA GLU A 201 -43.67 -2.17 -28.46
C GLU A 201 -43.41 -2.37 -26.96
N ARG A 202 -44.45 -2.68 -26.17
CA ARG A 202 -44.30 -3.02 -24.74
C ARG A 202 -43.34 -4.19 -24.54
N GLN A 203 -43.46 -5.27 -25.31
CA GLN A 203 -42.55 -6.42 -25.24
C GLN A 203 -41.10 -6.03 -25.59
N ALA A 204 -40.89 -5.18 -26.60
CA ALA A 204 -39.58 -4.64 -26.96
C ALA A 204 -38.99 -3.75 -25.85
N LEU A 205 -39.81 -2.93 -25.19
CA LEU A 205 -39.38 -2.11 -24.05
C LEU A 205 -39.09 -2.97 -22.81
N GLU A 206 -39.90 -3.99 -22.52
CA GLU A 206 -39.69 -4.91 -21.39
C GLU A 206 -38.41 -5.75 -21.54
N SER A 207 -38.13 -6.26 -22.74
CA SER A 207 -36.87 -6.96 -23.03
C SER A 207 -35.65 -6.04 -22.91
N ARG A 208 -35.72 -4.80 -23.42
CA ARG A 208 -34.69 -3.78 -23.21
C ARG A 208 -34.50 -3.42 -21.73
N ALA A 209 -35.58 -3.29 -20.97
CA ALA A 209 -35.54 -2.99 -19.54
C ALA A 209 -34.89 -4.13 -18.73
N ARG A 210 -35.20 -5.40 -19.06
CA ARG A 210 -34.53 -6.57 -18.46
C ARG A 210 -33.02 -6.57 -18.72
N VAL A 211 -32.60 -6.35 -19.97
CA VAL A 211 -31.16 -6.27 -20.33
C VAL A 211 -30.47 -5.11 -19.62
N ALA A 212 -31.12 -3.94 -19.53
CA ALA A 212 -30.58 -2.81 -18.79
C ALA A 212 -30.46 -3.09 -17.28
N SER A 213 -31.45 -3.74 -16.68
CA SER A 213 -31.45 -4.14 -15.27
C SER A 213 -30.38 -5.19 -14.95
N GLU A 214 -30.16 -6.16 -15.83
CA GLU A 214 -29.08 -7.15 -15.67
C GLU A 214 -27.71 -6.48 -15.79
N LYS A 215 -27.52 -5.57 -16.76
CA LYS A 215 -26.29 -4.80 -16.88
C LYS A 215 -26.04 -3.89 -15.65
N ALA A 216 -27.08 -3.28 -15.09
CA ALA A 216 -26.96 -2.50 -13.86
C ALA A 216 -26.49 -3.39 -12.69
N ARG A 217 -27.12 -4.55 -12.49
CA ARG A 217 -26.73 -5.53 -11.45
C ARG A 217 -25.29 -6.03 -11.63
N GLN A 218 -24.84 -6.22 -12.87
CA GLN A 218 -23.44 -6.58 -13.17
C GLN A 218 -22.49 -5.46 -12.73
N LEU A 219 -22.74 -4.21 -13.15
CA LEU A 219 -21.93 -3.05 -12.78
C LEU A 219 -21.93 -2.78 -11.26
N GLU A 220 -23.04 -3.02 -10.57
CA GLU A 220 -23.12 -2.96 -9.11
C GLU A 220 -22.21 -4.01 -8.46
N SER A 221 -22.26 -5.27 -8.93
CA SER A 221 -21.39 -6.33 -8.41
C SER A 221 -19.90 -6.09 -8.70
N GLU A 222 -19.57 -5.47 -9.85
CA GLU A 222 -18.21 -5.04 -10.18
C GLU A 222 -17.75 -3.89 -9.27
N ARG A 223 -18.63 -2.93 -8.97
CA ARG A 223 -18.36 -1.84 -8.02
C ARG A 223 -18.10 -2.38 -6.62
N GLU A 224 -18.96 -3.27 -6.12
CA GLU A 224 -18.83 -3.88 -4.80
C GLU A 224 -17.54 -4.72 -4.67
N ALA A 225 -17.20 -5.49 -5.71
CA ALA A 225 -15.94 -6.25 -5.73
C ALA A 225 -14.70 -5.33 -5.77
N LEU A 226 -14.79 -4.17 -6.41
CA LEU A 226 -13.73 -3.16 -6.41
C LEU A 226 -13.63 -2.43 -5.06
N GLU A 227 -14.75 -2.06 -4.45
CA GLU A 227 -14.85 -1.48 -3.11
C GLU A 227 -14.24 -2.41 -2.05
N GLN A 228 -14.54 -3.71 -2.11
CA GLN A 228 -13.92 -4.72 -1.24
C GLN A 228 -12.40 -4.81 -1.42
N ARG A 229 -11.90 -4.80 -2.67
CA ARG A 229 -10.45 -4.80 -2.95
C ARG A 229 -9.77 -3.55 -2.41
N HIS A 230 -10.38 -2.38 -2.60
CA HIS A 230 -9.84 -1.12 -2.08
C HIS A 230 -9.87 -1.08 -0.55
N SER A 231 -10.92 -1.61 0.11
CA SER A 231 -10.96 -1.74 1.58
C SER A 231 -9.78 -2.58 2.07
N VAL A 232 -9.60 -3.79 1.54
CA VAL A 232 -8.49 -4.69 1.92
C VAL A 232 -7.12 -4.03 1.67
N GLN A 233 -6.98 -3.27 0.58
CA GLN A 233 -5.74 -2.53 0.30
C GLN A 233 -5.49 -1.40 1.30
N VAL A 234 -6.54 -0.67 1.72
CA VAL A 234 -6.45 0.37 2.76
C VAL A 234 -6.10 -0.27 4.10
N ASP A 235 -6.77 -1.35 4.50
CA ASP A 235 -6.50 -2.08 5.74
C ASP A 235 -5.05 -2.60 5.79
N GLN A 236 -4.53 -3.09 4.66
CA GLN A 236 -3.14 -3.53 4.53
C GLN A 236 -2.14 -2.37 4.67
N LEU A 237 -2.43 -1.20 4.09
CA LEU A 237 -1.61 0.00 4.23
C LEU A 237 -1.65 0.59 5.65
N VAL A 238 -2.81 0.54 6.31
CA VAL A 238 -2.96 0.94 7.72
C VAL A 238 -2.10 0.04 8.60
N LEU A 239 -2.21 -1.28 8.48
CA LEU A 239 -1.41 -2.23 9.26
C LEU A 239 0.10 -2.08 9.01
N GLN A 240 0.50 -1.82 7.76
CA GLN A 240 1.90 -1.52 7.42
C GLN A 240 2.38 -0.23 8.11
N ASN A 241 1.55 0.82 8.11
CA ASN A 241 1.87 2.09 8.74
C ASN A 241 1.99 1.93 10.27
N GLU A 242 1.01 1.30 10.93
CA GLU A 242 1.05 0.98 12.36
C GLU A 242 2.31 0.19 12.75
N SER A 243 2.73 -0.77 11.93
CA SER A 243 3.98 -1.52 12.14
C SER A 243 5.22 -0.65 12.01
N MET A 244 5.26 0.28 11.06
CA MET A 244 6.38 1.22 10.90
C MET A 244 6.41 2.27 12.02
N GLU A 245 5.25 2.76 12.48
CA GLU A 245 5.14 3.65 13.63
C GLU A 245 5.52 2.95 14.95
N ALA A 246 5.19 1.67 15.11
CA ALA A 246 5.65 0.86 16.24
C ALA A 246 7.18 0.71 16.23
N ALA A 247 7.77 0.36 15.09
CA ALA A 247 9.22 0.28 14.94
C ALA A 247 9.90 1.64 15.22
N LEU A 248 9.36 2.75 14.70
CA LEU A 248 9.88 4.10 14.94
C LEU A 248 9.76 4.53 16.41
N ARG A 249 8.70 4.11 17.13
CA ARG A 249 8.58 4.32 18.58
C ARG A 249 9.66 3.56 19.36
N MET A 250 9.91 2.30 19.01
CA MET A 250 10.98 1.50 19.61
C MET A 250 12.37 2.10 19.35
N GLU A 251 12.65 2.54 18.12
CA GLU A 251 13.92 3.17 17.76
C GLU A 251 14.14 4.49 18.52
N ARG A 252 13.11 5.32 18.66
CA ARG A 252 13.14 6.54 19.49
C ARG A 252 13.40 6.22 20.96
N GLN A 253 12.82 5.14 21.50
CA GLN A 253 13.09 4.70 22.86
C GLN A 253 14.54 4.25 23.01
N ALA A 254 15.03 3.38 22.11
CA ALA A 254 16.41 2.89 22.11
C ALA A 254 17.43 4.04 22.01
N ALA A 255 17.22 5.00 21.10
CA ALA A 255 18.05 6.21 21.02
C ALA A 255 18.03 7.05 22.31
N SER A 256 16.90 7.10 23.03
CA SER A 256 16.82 7.77 24.34
C SER A 256 17.58 7.01 25.44
N GLU A 257 17.66 5.68 25.34
CA GLU A 257 18.40 4.81 26.26
C GLU A 257 19.91 4.91 25.99
N GLU A 258 20.34 4.87 24.74
CA GLU A 258 21.74 5.12 24.35
C GLU A 258 22.21 6.52 24.73
N LYS A 259 21.37 7.55 24.57
CA LYS A 259 21.68 8.91 25.08
C LYS A 259 21.87 8.92 26.61
N ARG A 260 21.10 8.12 27.35
CA ARG A 260 21.27 7.96 28.81
C ARG A 260 22.56 7.21 29.16
N LYS A 261 22.89 6.13 28.46
CA LYS A 261 24.15 5.38 28.62
C LYS A 261 25.36 6.26 28.31
N LEU A 262 25.31 7.04 27.23
CA LEU A 262 26.36 7.99 26.86
C LEU A 262 26.57 9.04 27.95
N ALA A 263 25.50 9.61 28.52
CA ALA A 263 25.60 10.56 29.62
C ALA A 263 26.22 9.92 30.88
N GLN A 264 25.87 8.68 31.21
CA GLN A 264 26.50 7.93 32.31
C GLN A 264 27.99 7.68 32.05
N LEU A 265 28.35 7.27 30.83
CA LEU A 265 29.75 7.04 30.43
C LEU A 265 30.56 8.34 30.45
N GLN A 266 29.97 9.46 30.04
CA GLN A 266 30.60 10.78 30.15
C GLN A 266 30.86 11.14 31.61
N VAL A 267 29.91 10.92 32.53
CA VAL A 267 30.11 11.16 33.98
C VAL A 267 31.23 10.26 34.53
N ALA A 268 31.21 8.96 34.22
CA ALA A 268 32.24 8.01 34.66
C ALA A 268 33.64 8.36 34.12
N TYR A 269 33.75 8.83 32.87
CA TYR A 269 35.00 9.30 32.29
C TYR A 269 35.53 10.55 33.02
N HIS A 270 34.66 11.53 33.31
CA HIS A 270 35.07 12.72 34.07
C HIS A 270 35.49 12.37 35.51
N GLN A 271 34.85 11.38 36.14
CA GLN A 271 35.23 10.88 37.46
C GLN A 271 36.61 10.22 37.44
N LEU A 272 36.85 9.27 36.53
CA LEU A 272 38.17 8.64 36.35
C LEU A 272 39.28 9.65 36.01
N PHE A 273 38.97 10.68 35.22
CA PHE A 273 39.93 11.73 34.90
C PHE A 273 40.26 12.59 36.15
N GLN A 274 39.27 12.92 36.98
CA GLN A 274 39.49 13.61 38.26
C GLN A 274 40.27 12.73 39.24
N GLU A 275 39.96 11.44 39.35
CA GLU A 275 40.70 10.48 40.18
C GLU A 275 42.16 10.36 39.73
N TYR A 276 42.42 10.28 38.43
CA TYR A 276 43.77 10.26 37.87
C TYR A 276 44.54 11.55 38.13
N ASP A 277 43.94 12.72 37.92
CA ASP A 277 44.57 14.02 38.19
C ASP A 277 44.83 14.23 39.69
N ASN A 278 43.89 13.83 40.55
CA ASN A 278 44.07 13.81 42.01
C ASN A 278 45.17 12.83 42.44
N HIS A 279 45.26 11.66 41.80
CA HIS A 279 46.35 10.70 42.03
C HIS A 279 47.70 11.27 41.57
N MET A 280 47.78 11.91 40.40
CA MET A 280 49.00 12.56 39.91
C MET A 280 49.46 13.68 40.85
N LYS A 281 48.55 14.53 41.33
CA LYS A 281 48.83 15.58 42.32
C LYS A 281 49.30 15.00 43.66
N SER A 282 48.59 14.00 44.17
CA SER A 282 48.95 13.33 45.44
C SER A 282 50.28 12.58 45.33
N SER A 283 50.51 11.92 44.20
CA SER A 283 51.77 11.26 43.85
C SER A 283 52.90 12.27 43.77
N MET A 284 52.74 13.41 43.09
CA MET A 284 53.74 14.49 43.10
C MET A 284 54.05 14.99 44.50
N VAL A 285 53.04 15.34 45.31
CA VAL A 285 53.27 15.84 46.69
C VAL A 285 53.94 14.77 47.58
N SER A 286 53.56 13.51 47.43
CA SER A 286 54.19 12.40 48.16
C SER A 286 55.63 12.12 47.68
N SER A 287 55.88 12.25 46.37
CA SER A 287 57.19 12.10 45.75
C SER A 287 58.12 13.26 46.09
N GLU A 288 57.61 14.49 46.17
CA GLU A 288 58.38 15.65 46.65
C GLU A 288 58.74 15.52 48.13
N ARG A 289 57.81 15.06 48.98
CA ARG A 289 58.10 14.75 50.39
C ARG A 289 59.12 13.62 50.53
N ASN A 290 58.94 12.52 49.80
CA ASN A 290 59.87 11.38 49.82
C ASN A 290 61.24 11.76 49.26
N ARG A 291 61.31 12.56 48.19
CA ARG A 291 62.56 13.10 47.63
C ARG A 291 63.24 14.08 48.59
N GLY A 292 62.48 14.86 49.35
CA GLY A 292 62.98 15.69 50.43
C GLY A 292 63.61 14.88 51.56
N LEU A 293 62.90 13.85 52.05
CA LEU A 293 63.42 12.91 53.06
C LEU A 293 64.67 12.17 52.55
N GLN A 294 64.62 11.63 51.33
CA GLN A 294 65.72 10.89 50.72
C GLN A 294 66.95 11.77 50.44
N LEU A 295 66.76 13.06 50.13
CA LEU A 295 67.86 14.03 50.01
C LEU A 295 68.54 14.28 51.36
N GLU A 296 67.77 14.36 52.44
CA GLU A 296 68.30 14.60 53.78
C GLU A 296 69.00 13.34 54.34
N ASP A 297 68.45 12.15 54.11
CA ASP A 297 69.14 10.88 54.37
C ASP A 297 70.47 10.78 53.59
N LEU A 298 70.48 11.15 52.30
CA LEU A 298 71.69 11.16 51.46
C LEU A 298 72.75 12.16 51.96
N LYS A 299 72.35 13.36 52.41
CA LYS A 299 73.26 14.32 53.05
C LYS A 299 73.85 13.74 54.34
N GLN A 300 73.03 13.11 55.17
CA GLN A 300 73.50 12.53 56.44
C GLN A 300 74.46 11.36 56.22
N GLN A 301 74.20 10.51 55.21
CA GLN A 301 75.12 9.45 54.79
C GLN A 301 76.43 10.01 54.22
N LEU A 302 76.37 11.08 53.41
CA LEU A 302 77.56 11.75 52.88
C LEU A 302 78.42 12.29 54.02
N GLN A 303 77.83 13.00 54.97
CA GLN A 303 78.57 13.58 56.11
C GLN A 303 79.20 12.48 56.99
N GLN A 304 78.49 11.37 57.26
CA GLN A 304 79.09 10.23 57.98
C GLN A 304 80.24 9.58 57.19
N ALA A 305 80.16 9.53 55.86
CA ALA A 305 81.24 9.01 55.03
C ALA A 305 82.47 9.95 55.01
N GLU A 306 82.26 11.27 55.01
CA GLU A 306 83.32 12.27 55.15
C GLU A 306 84.03 12.16 56.50
N GLU A 307 83.29 12.10 57.61
CA GLU A 307 83.84 11.90 58.95
C GLU A 307 84.61 10.57 59.07
N ALA A 308 84.09 9.48 58.48
CA ALA A 308 84.77 8.19 58.45
C ALA A 308 86.03 8.17 57.57
N LEU A 309 86.09 8.98 56.50
CA LEU A 309 87.30 9.17 55.69
C LEU A 309 88.37 9.94 56.45
N VAL A 310 88.00 11.00 57.20
CA VAL A 310 88.93 11.72 58.08
C VAL A 310 89.52 10.78 59.14
N ALA A 311 88.69 10.00 59.83
CA ALA A 311 89.17 9.03 60.82
C ALA A 311 90.08 7.94 60.20
N LYS A 312 89.82 7.51 58.96
CA LYS A 312 90.72 6.60 58.23
C LYS A 312 92.04 7.26 57.84
N GLN A 313 92.03 8.55 57.49
CA GLN A 313 93.23 9.31 57.17
C GLN A 313 94.14 9.43 58.41
N GLU A 314 93.59 9.71 59.59
CA GLU A 314 94.33 9.72 60.85
C GLU A 314 94.99 8.37 61.17
N VAL A 315 94.31 7.25 60.89
CA VAL A 315 94.89 5.90 61.05
C VAL A 315 96.02 5.64 60.05
N ILE A 316 95.87 6.08 58.79
CA ILE A 316 96.92 5.99 57.78
C ILE A 316 98.16 6.77 58.20
N ASP A 317 97.99 7.97 58.76
CA ASP A 317 99.12 8.82 59.13
C ASP A 317 99.85 8.28 60.38
N LYS A 318 99.13 7.70 61.36
CA LYS A 318 99.76 6.91 62.45
C LYS A 318 100.55 5.71 61.93
N LEU A 319 99.97 4.93 61.01
CA LEU A 319 100.66 3.76 60.43
C LEU A 319 101.90 4.15 59.62
N LYS A 320 101.92 5.34 58.99
CA LYS A 320 103.14 5.87 58.34
C LYS A 320 104.20 6.27 59.37
N GLU A 321 103.80 6.89 60.48
CA GLU A 321 104.72 7.25 61.56
C GLU A 321 105.35 6.00 62.18
N GLU A 322 104.55 4.99 62.53
CA GLU A 322 105.02 3.69 63.01
C GLU A 322 105.92 2.98 61.98
N ALA A 323 105.61 3.06 60.68
CA ALA A 323 106.44 2.48 59.63
C ALA A 323 107.83 3.14 59.52
N GLU A 324 107.91 4.47 59.66
CA GLU A 324 109.19 5.18 59.65
C GLU A 324 109.99 4.92 60.93
N GLN A 325 109.33 4.81 62.10
CA GLN A 325 109.97 4.34 63.35
C GLN A 325 110.54 2.92 63.19
N HIS A 326 109.78 1.98 62.64
CA HIS A 326 110.27 0.62 62.35
C HIS A 326 111.44 0.61 61.37
N LYS A 327 111.44 1.48 60.36
CA LYS A 327 112.53 1.60 59.39
C LYS A 327 113.85 2.04 60.06
N ILE A 328 113.81 3.03 60.96
CA ILE A 328 114.99 3.44 61.77
C ILE A 328 115.52 2.26 62.60
N VAL A 329 114.64 1.45 63.19
CA VAL A 329 115.07 0.23 63.92
C VAL A 329 115.65 -0.82 62.97
N MET A 330 115.10 -0.98 61.76
CA MET A 330 115.67 -1.92 60.77
C MET A 330 117.06 -1.52 60.28
N GLU A 331 117.40 -0.23 60.27
CA GLU A 331 118.75 0.27 59.93
C GLU A 331 119.84 -0.18 60.93
N THR A 332 119.47 -0.67 62.13
CA THR A 332 120.45 -1.28 63.05
C THR A 332 120.84 -2.71 62.67
N VAL A 333 120.04 -3.41 61.86
CA VAL A 333 120.29 -4.82 61.50
C VAL A 333 121.58 -4.99 60.68
N PRO A 334 121.88 -4.17 59.65
CA PRO A 334 123.19 -4.20 58.97
C PRO A 334 124.38 -3.94 59.91
N VAL A 335 124.22 -3.07 60.91
CA VAL A 335 125.29 -2.75 61.88
C VAL A 335 125.58 -3.95 62.79
N LEU A 336 124.55 -4.55 63.36
CA LEU A 336 124.68 -5.77 64.19
C LEU A 336 125.21 -6.96 63.36
N LYS A 337 124.82 -7.05 62.08
CA LYS A 337 125.34 -8.07 61.16
C LYS A 337 126.84 -7.89 60.91
N ALA A 338 127.29 -6.66 60.63
CA ALA A 338 128.70 -6.34 60.46
C ALA A 338 129.50 -6.59 61.75
N GLN A 339 128.96 -6.24 62.92
CA GLN A 339 129.58 -6.52 64.23
C GLN A 339 129.80 -8.03 64.45
N ALA A 340 128.81 -8.87 64.12
CA ALA A 340 128.94 -10.33 64.21
C ALA A 340 129.99 -10.89 63.22
N ASP A 341 130.07 -10.34 62.00
CA ASP A 341 131.06 -10.76 61.00
C ASP A 341 132.49 -10.31 61.38
N ILE A 342 132.66 -9.15 62.04
CA ILE A 342 133.94 -8.69 62.62
C ILE A 342 134.39 -9.63 63.76
N TYR A 343 133.54 -9.89 64.76
CA TYR A 343 133.92 -10.80 65.86
C TYR A 343 134.26 -12.22 65.37
N LYS A 344 133.61 -12.68 64.30
CA LYS A 344 133.97 -13.94 63.64
C LYS A 344 135.35 -13.89 62.99
N ALA A 345 135.70 -12.79 62.33
CA ALA A 345 137.02 -12.59 61.75
C ALA A 345 138.11 -12.50 62.82
N ASP A 346 137.89 -11.73 63.90
CA ASP A 346 138.82 -11.59 65.02
C ASP A 346 139.07 -12.94 65.71
N PHE A 347 138.01 -13.72 65.96
CA PHE A 347 138.13 -15.07 66.51
C PHE A 347 138.95 -16.01 65.61
N GLN A 348 138.78 -15.92 64.29
CA GLN A 348 139.57 -16.69 63.32
C GLN A 348 141.04 -16.24 63.29
N ALA A 349 141.32 -14.94 63.40
CA ALA A 349 142.67 -14.40 63.47
C ALA A 349 143.41 -14.84 64.76
N GLU A 350 142.76 -14.72 65.91
CA GLU A 350 143.29 -15.18 67.21
C GLU A 350 143.54 -16.70 67.21
N ARG A 351 142.65 -17.48 66.60
CA ARG A 351 142.84 -18.92 66.41
C ARG A 351 144.08 -19.22 65.56
N GLN A 352 144.24 -18.58 64.40
CA GLN A 352 145.42 -18.78 63.54
C GLN A 352 146.72 -18.33 64.22
N ALA A 353 146.67 -17.27 65.04
CA ALA A 353 147.81 -16.84 65.84
C ALA A 353 148.20 -17.90 66.88
N ARG A 354 147.22 -18.52 67.56
CA ARG A 354 147.44 -19.63 68.49
C ARG A 354 147.95 -20.90 67.82
N GLU A 355 147.42 -21.27 66.66
CA GLU A 355 147.89 -22.44 65.90
C GLU A 355 149.37 -22.26 65.52
N LYS A 356 149.78 -21.10 64.97
CA LYS A 356 151.19 -20.77 64.69
C LYS A 356 152.08 -20.70 65.94
N LEU A 357 151.52 -20.33 67.09
CA LEU A 357 152.26 -20.33 68.36
C LEU A 357 152.47 -21.76 68.88
N ALA A 358 151.48 -22.64 68.70
CA ALA A 358 151.59 -24.07 69.03
C ALA A 358 152.62 -24.76 68.14
N GLU A 359 152.60 -24.54 66.81
CA GLU A 359 153.62 -25.03 65.87
C GLU A 359 155.03 -24.62 66.30
N LYS A 360 155.24 -23.34 66.65
CA LYS A 360 156.53 -22.84 67.15
C LYS A 360 156.94 -23.46 68.48
N LYS A 361 155.98 -23.74 69.37
CA LYS A 361 156.25 -24.41 70.65
C LYS A 361 156.72 -25.85 70.41
N GLU A 362 156.02 -26.62 69.58
CA GLU A 362 156.40 -27.99 69.26
C GLU A 362 157.78 -28.04 68.59
N PHE A 363 158.02 -27.20 67.58
CA PHE A 363 159.32 -27.09 66.92
C PHE A 363 160.49 -26.75 67.86
N LEU A 364 160.29 -25.82 68.80
CA LEU A 364 161.30 -25.49 69.82
C LEU A 364 161.49 -26.63 70.83
N GLN A 365 160.43 -27.37 71.14
CA GLN A 365 160.48 -28.51 72.06
C GLN A 365 161.20 -29.71 71.43
N GLU A 366 160.96 -30.02 70.15
CA GLU A 366 161.71 -31.00 69.37
C GLU A 366 163.21 -30.65 69.28
N GLN A 367 163.54 -29.38 69.03
CA GLN A 367 164.94 -28.92 69.04
C GLN A 367 165.60 -29.07 70.41
N LEU A 368 164.86 -28.83 71.50
CA LEU A 368 165.39 -28.97 72.85
C LEU A 368 165.65 -30.44 73.21
N GLU A 369 164.76 -31.36 72.79
CA GLU A 369 164.98 -32.80 72.90
C GLU A 369 166.14 -33.30 72.02
N GLN A 370 166.28 -32.77 70.79
CA GLN A 370 167.42 -33.05 69.92
C GLN A 370 168.73 -32.65 70.59
N LEU A 371 168.79 -31.44 71.15
CA LEU A 371 169.98 -30.91 71.81
C LEU A 371 170.30 -31.68 73.11
N GLN A 372 169.28 -32.13 73.87
CA GLN A 372 169.46 -33.02 75.02
C GLN A 372 170.00 -34.40 74.61
N ARG A 373 169.52 -34.96 73.50
CA ARG A 373 170.03 -36.23 72.94
C ARG A 373 171.49 -36.09 72.47
N GLU A 374 171.84 -34.98 71.83
CA GLU A 374 173.22 -34.70 71.39
C GLU A 374 174.17 -34.43 72.55
N TYR A 375 173.76 -33.64 73.57
CA TYR A 375 174.53 -33.42 74.79
C TYR A 375 174.81 -34.74 75.53
N SER A 376 173.81 -35.61 75.63
CA SER A 376 173.96 -36.93 76.24
C SER A 376 174.96 -37.82 75.48
N ARG A 377 174.90 -37.81 74.14
CA ARG A 377 175.81 -38.56 73.25
C ARG A 377 177.26 -38.05 73.31
N LEU A 378 177.48 -36.73 73.34
CA LEU A 378 178.83 -36.16 73.43
C LEU A 378 179.47 -36.47 74.79
N LYS A 379 178.67 -36.41 75.86
CA LYS A 379 179.08 -36.74 77.23
C LYS A 379 179.59 -38.17 77.38
N THR A 380 178.94 -39.16 76.75
CA THR A 380 179.45 -40.54 76.70
C THR A 380 180.74 -40.66 75.90
N SER A 381 180.83 -40.04 74.71
CA SER A 381 182.02 -40.16 73.85
C SER A 381 183.28 -39.55 74.47
N CYS A 382 183.14 -38.45 75.24
CA CYS A 382 184.27 -37.81 75.92
C CYS A 382 184.82 -38.67 77.08
N GLN A 383 183.98 -39.47 77.74
CA GLN A 383 184.42 -40.44 78.77
C GLN A 383 185.19 -41.64 78.18
N GLU A 384 184.91 -42.02 76.92
CA GLU A 384 185.58 -43.14 76.25
C GLU A 384 187.00 -42.78 75.79
N SER A 385 187.17 -41.60 75.18
CA SER A 385 188.49 -41.18 74.68
C SER A 385 189.49 -40.93 75.81
N ALA A 386 189.03 -40.50 77.00
CA ALA A 386 189.86 -40.32 78.19
C ALA A 386 190.47 -41.63 78.76
N ARG A 387 190.05 -42.81 78.29
CA ARG A 387 190.56 -44.11 78.77
C ARG A 387 191.70 -44.72 77.95
N ILE A 388 192.00 -44.22 76.74
CA ILE A 388 192.83 -44.98 75.77
C ILE A 388 194.29 -44.55 75.71
N GLU A 389 194.64 -43.29 76.02
CA GLU A 389 196.01 -42.78 75.78
C GLU A 389 196.92 -42.71 77.02
N ASP A 390 196.42 -43.12 78.19
CA ASP A 390 197.17 -43.23 79.47
C ASP A 390 198.24 -44.36 79.48
N MET A 391 198.43 -45.08 78.37
CA MET A 391 199.14 -46.38 78.34
C MET A 391 200.36 -46.48 77.40
N ARG A 392 200.87 -45.39 76.80
CA ARG A 392 202.01 -45.48 75.85
C ARG A 392 203.14 -44.43 75.98
N LYS A 393 203.73 -44.25 77.18
CA LYS A 393 205.21 -44.16 77.40
C LYS A 393 205.68 -43.88 78.85
N ARG A 394 206.24 -44.90 79.53
CA ARG A 394 207.55 -44.92 80.24
C ARG A 394 207.84 -46.32 80.83
N HIS A 395 209.10 -46.66 81.11
CA HIS A 395 209.57 -48.05 81.38
C HIS A 395 210.68 -48.07 82.47
N VAL A 396 210.74 -49.13 83.32
CA VAL A 396 211.86 -49.57 84.23
C VAL A 396 212.11 -48.73 85.53
N GLU A 397 212.24 -49.24 86.78
CA GLU A 397 212.05 -50.58 87.43
C GLU A 397 211.88 -50.52 89.01
N VAL A 398 211.13 -51.50 89.57
CA VAL A 398 211.20 -52.20 90.92
C VAL A 398 210.98 -51.49 92.31
N SER A 399 209.85 -51.83 92.99
CA SER A 399 209.58 -52.03 94.47
C SER A 399 208.21 -51.50 95.01
N GLN A 400 207.74 -52.02 96.17
CA GLN A 400 206.36 -52.02 96.75
C GLN A 400 206.14 -51.08 97.98
N PRO A 401 204.94 -50.98 98.65
CA PRO A 401 203.49 -51.05 98.27
C PRO A 401 202.73 -49.77 98.83
N PRO A 402 201.49 -49.73 99.43
CA PRO A 402 200.26 -50.55 99.39
C PRO A 402 198.87 -49.82 99.21
N LEU A 403 197.92 -50.54 98.59
CA LEU A 403 196.45 -50.69 98.86
C LEU A 403 195.42 -49.51 98.98
N ALA A 404 194.88 -49.08 97.82
CA ALA A 404 193.49 -49.29 97.28
C ALA A 404 192.18 -49.00 98.10
N PRO A 405 190.98 -48.84 97.45
CA PRO A 405 190.64 -48.64 96.02
C PRO A 405 189.77 -47.38 95.71
N GLY A 406 189.58 -47.05 94.42
CA GLY A 406 188.69 -45.96 93.93
C GLY A 406 187.22 -46.40 93.69
N PRO A 407 186.46 -45.82 92.71
CA PRO A 407 186.88 -44.81 91.72
C PRO A 407 185.86 -43.69 91.33
N ALA A 408 186.37 -42.74 90.53
CA ALA A 408 185.73 -42.06 89.38
C ALA A 408 184.48 -41.15 89.55
N HIS A 409 184.77 -39.84 89.59
CA HIS A 409 184.42 -38.85 88.53
C HIS A 409 183.66 -39.36 87.28
N HIS A 410 182.82 -38.59 86.59
CA HIS A 410 182.22 -37.26 86.80
C HIS A 410 181.18 -37.05 85.68
N SER A 411 180.27 -36.09 85.85
CA SER A 411 180.09 -35.11 84.76
C SER A 411 179.48 -33.81 85.27
N PHE A 412 180.20 -32.73 85.01
CA PHE A 412 179.80 -31.37 85.32
C PHE A 412 178.63 -30.89 84.44
N HIS A 413 177.79 -30.04 85.04
CA HIS A 413 177.28 -28.87 84.34
C HIS A 413 178.32 -27.72 84.47
N LEU A 414 178.61 -27.07 83.35
CA LEU A 414 178.84 -25.64 83.23
C LEU A 414 177.91 -25.23 82.06
N ASN A 415 177.35 -24.03 81.95
CA ASN A 415 178.02 -22.73 81.95
C ASN A 415 176.93 -21.62 82.10
N PRO A 416 177.19 -20.31 81.89
CA PRO A 416 177.21 -19.43 83.06
C PRO A 416 176.43 -18.11 82.90
N SER A 417 176.46 -17.30 83.97
CA SER A 417 176.42 -15.83 83.94
C SER A 417 175.10 -15.15 83.46
N SER A 418 174.72 -13.97 83.92
CA SER A 418 175.38 -13.03 84.84
C SER A 418 174.35 -12.08 85.46
N GLN A 419 174.50 -11.75 86.75
CA GLN A 419 174.26 -10.41 87.35
C GLN A 419 172.83 -9.77 87.26
N ARG A 420 172.38 -8.90 88.19
CA ARG A 420 172.82 -8.46 89.53
C ARG A 420 171.77 -7.46 90.08
N ARG A 421 171.42 -7.56 91.38
CA ARG A 421 170.81 -6.54 92.28
C ARG A 421 169.34 -6.06 92.08
N SER A 422 168.68 -6.01 93.24
CA SER A 422 167.61 -5.12 93.76
C SER A 422 167.89 -3.60 93.59
N PRO A 423 166.99 -2.62 93.88
CA PRO A 423 165.90 -2.60 94.90
C PRO A 423 164.56 -1.95 94.38
N PRO A 424 163.81 -1.08 95.12
CA PRO A 424 162.68 -1.44 96.00
C PRO A 424 161.35 -0.65 95.75
N ASP A 425 160.37 -0.80 96.66
CA ASP A 425 159.67 0.26 97.44
C ASP A 425 158.12 0.30 97.52
N GLU A 426 157.66 0.91 98.63
CA GLU A 426 156.29 1.04 99.18
C GLU A 426 155.41 2.16 98.53
N PRO A 427 154.11 2.29 98.88
CA PRO A 427 153.12 2.99 98.04
C PRO A 427 153.00 4.51 98.25
N PRO A 428 152.51 5.23 97.21
CA PRO A 428 151.80 6.50 97.43
C PRO A 428 150.46 6.61 96.65
N LYS A 429 149.34 6.91 97.34
CA LYS A 429 148.77 8.25 97.63
C LYS A 429 147.75 8.74 96.58
N PHE A 430 146.47 8.69 96.93
CA PHE A 430 145.47 9.58 96.31
C PHE A 430 145.55 10.94 96.99
N CYS A 431 146.10 11.91 96.25
CA CYS A 431 146.19 13.31 96.67
C CYS A 431 145.24 14.18 95.86
N CYS A 432 144.70 15.24 96.48
CA CYS A 432 144.08 16.32 95.73
C CYS A 432 145.13 17.09 94.90
N PRO A 433 144.91 17.31 93.59
CA PRO A 433 145.90 17.97 92.73
C PRO A 433 146.14 19.46 93.04
N LYS A 434 145.21 20.16 93.73
CA LYS A 434 145.36 21.58 94.12
C LYS A 434 146.22 21.75 95.38
N CYS A 435 145.91 21.01 96.45
CA CYS A 435 146.50 21.22 97.79
C CYS A 435 147.43 20.08 98.26
N GLN A 436 147.55 18.99 97.48
CA GLN A 436 148.38 17.81 97.77
C GLN A 436 148.03 17.06 99.08
N TYR A 437 146.83 17.29 99.63
CA TYR A 437 146.27 16.58 100.77
C TYR A 437 146.08 15.08 100.46
N GLN A 438 146.55 14.20 101.35
CA GLN A 438 146.41 12.74 101.25
C GLN A 438 145.14 12.29 101.96
N ALA A 439 144.21 11.67 101.21
CA ALA A 439 143.00 11.08 101.76
C ALA A 439 143.18 9.57 102.02
N PRO A 440 142.64 9.02 103.13
CA PRO A 440 142.75 7.59 103.45
C PRO A 440 141.81 6.69 102.63
N ASP A 441 140.71 7.24 102.09
CA ASP A 441 139.72 6.54 101.27
C ASP A 441 139.08 7.46 100.21
N ILE A 442 138.27 6.88 99.33
CA ILE A 442 137.72 7.56 98.14
C ILE A 442 136.56 8.51 98.46
N ASP A 443 135.78 8.22 99.51
CA ASP A 443 134.66 9.06 99.93
C ASP A 443 135.18 10.37 100.55
N THR A 444 136.23 10.28 101.38
CA THR A 444 136.95 11.45 101.89
C THR A 444 137.54 12.30 100.76
N LEU A 445 138.02 11.67 99.68
CA LEU A 445 138.48 12.41 98.50
C LEU A 445 137.33 13.10 97.76
N GLN A 446 136.17 12.47 97.58
CA GLN A 446 135.02 13.09 96.89
C GLN A 446 134.52 14.34 97.62
N ILE A 447 134.40 14.29 98.95
CA ILE A 447 134.02 15.45 99.76
C ILE A 447 135.07 16.57 99.60
N HIS A 448 136.36 16.24 99.67
CA HIS A 448 137.42 17.22 99.49
C HIS A 448 137.47 17.81 98.06
N VAL A 449 137.20 17.02 97.02
CA VAL A 449 137.14 17.49 95.63
C VAL A 449 135.99 18.47 95.41
N MET A 450 134.88 18.34 96.15
CA MET A 450 133.76 19.29 96.13
C MET A 450 134.10 20.67 96.73
N GLU A 451 135.02 20.76 97.70
CA GLU A 451 135.41 22.04 98.33
C GLU A 451 136.72 22.62 97.78
N CYS A 452 137.63 21.77 97.27
CA CYS A 452 138.86 22.25 96.65
C CYS A 452 138.60 22.82 95.25
N ILE A 453 137.42 22.61 94.65
CA ILE A 453 137.02 23.13 93.33
C ILE A 453 135.75 24.00 93.43
N GLU A 454 135.83 25.07 94.23
CA GLU A 454 135.45 26.37 93.65
C GLU A 454 136.40 26.71 92.47
#